data_AF-A0AAV2B748-F1
#
_entry.id   AF-A0AAV2B748-F1
#
_cell.length_a   1.000
_cell.length_b   1.000
_cell.length_c   1.000
_cell.angle_alpha   90.00
_cell.angle_beta   90.00
_cell.angle_gamma   90.00
#
_symmetry.space_group_name_H-M   'P 1'
#
loop_
_entity.id
_entity.type
_entity.pdbx_description
1 polymer ?
#
loop_
_entity_poly.entity_id
_entity_poly.type
_entity_poly.pdbx_seq_one_letter_code
_entity_poly.pdbx_strand_id
1 'polypeptide(L)'
;MPTRSKDLIVPERTAWASSRYYGNMQQAPPIGRKYQEFNFIVAVRIENSTLKHRIKKLQVAIARRNKVLKPFLKETGLLHATLLKVAINDEETHQRARKALQNVLFEVSEGMLQDPLQLLIEGVSTFNNNETKC
;
A
#
# COMPACT_ATOMS: atom_id res chain seq x y z
N MET A 1 -24.09 6.86 -27.15
CA MET A 1 -22.77 6.22 -26.97
C MET A 1 -22.07 6.91 -25.82
N PRO A 2 -21.71 6.23 -24.71
CA PRO A 2 -21.01 6.87 -23.62
C PRO A 2 -19.52 6.98 -23.95
N THR A 3 -19.01 8.21 -23.92
CA THR A 3 -17.60 8.54 -24.02
C THR A 3 -16.87 7.96 -22.81
N ARG A 4 -15.95 7.01 -23.05
CA ARG A 4 -14.99 6.52 -22.06
C ARG A 4 -14.06 7.68 -21.71
N SER A 5 -14.26 8.30 -20.54
CA SER A 5 -13.23 9.15 -19.92
C SER A 5 -12.05 8.25 -19.58
N LYS A 6 -10.98 8.36 -20.38
CA LYS A 6 -9.68 7.81 -20.03
C LYS A 6 -9.05 8.83 -19.09
N ASP A 7 -9.31 8.68 -17.79
CA ASP A 7 -8.60 9.45 -16.78
C ASP A 7 -7.15 8.97 -16.80
N LEU A 8 -6.31 9.70 -17.54
CA LEU A 8 -4.87 9.49 -17.63
C LEU A 8 -4.30 9.76 -16.24
N ILE A 9 -3.91 8.70 -15.53
CA ILE A 9 -3.21 8.82 -14.25
C ILE A 9 -1.75 9.14 -14.59
N VAL A 10 -1.41 10.43 -14.63
CA VAL A 10 -0.01 10.87 -14.65
C VAL A 10 0.49 10.80 -13.20
N PRO A 11 1.54 10.02 -12.88
CA PRO A 11 2.10 10.02 -11.54
C PRO A 11 2.83 11.36 -11.31
N GLU A 12 2.20 12.24 -10.55
CA GLU A 12 2.85 13.43 -10.04
C GLU A 12 4.03 13.00 -9.15
N ARG A 13 5.23 13.50 -9.47
CA ARG A 13 6.52 13.21 -8.83
C ARG A 13 6.45 13.28 -7.30
N THR A 14 6.12 12.18 -6.62
CA THR A 14 6.14 12.12 -5.16
C THR A 14 6.41 10.71 -4.67
N ALA A 15 7.66 10.25 -4.82
CA ALA A 15 8.17 9.15 -4.01
C ALA A 15 8.47 9.68 -2.60
N TRP A 16 7.56 9.45 -1.65
CA TRP A 16 7.80 9.69 -0.23
C TRP A 16 8.02 8.36 0.48
N ALA A 17 9.21 8.18 1.04
CA ALA A 17 9.43 7.22 2.11
C ALA A 17 8.97 7.87 3.42
N SER A 18 7.76 7.56 3.88
CA SER A 18 7.30 7.97 5.20
C SER A 18 6.17 7.07 5.71
N SER A 19 6.48 6.25 6.71
CA SER A 19 5.67 6.06 7.92
C SER A 19 6.30 4.95 8.78
N ARG A 20 6.49 5.20 10.09
CA ARG A 20 6.78 4.15 11.07
C ARG A 20 5.52 3.29 11.20
N TYR A 21 5.55 2.09 10.65
CA TYR A 21 4.43 1.16 10.72
C TYR A 21 4.47 0.40 12.06
N TYR A 22 3.66 0.81 13.03
CA TYR A 22 3.39 -0.01 14.22
C TYR A 22 2.24 -0.97 13.92
N GLY A 23 2.56 -2.08 13.25
CA GLY A 23 1.60 -3.15 12.97
C GLY A 23 1.93 -4.39 13.79
N ASN A 24 1.22 -4.59 14.91
CA ASN A 24 1.25 -5.85 15.66
C ASN A 24 0.80 -7.01 14.75
N MET A 25 1.74 -7.85 14.31
CA MET A 25 1.47 -9.14 13.69
C MET A 25 2.13 -10.23 14.52
N GLN A 26 1.33 -10.83 15.41
CA GLN A 26 1.66 -12.10 16.06
C GLN A 26 1.32 -13.24 15.09
N GLN A 27 2.29 -13.67 14.30
CA GLN A 27 2.41 -15.07 13.91
C GLN A 27 3.67 -15.58 14.61
N ALA A 28 3.61 -16.77 15.22
CA ALA A 28 4.79 -17.37 15.84
C ALA A 28 5.73 -17.88 14.73
N PRO A 29 7.05 -17.60 14.80
CA PRO A 29 7.97 -18.05 13.76
C PRO A 29 8.21 -19.55 13.90
N PRO A 30 8.58 -20.24 12.80
CA PRO A 30 9.19 -21.55 12.91
C PRO A 30 10.40 -21.47 13.87
N ILE A 31 10.46 -22.43 14.79
CA ILE A 31 11.38 -22.49 15.92
C ILE A 31 12.81 -22.19 15.44
N GLY A 32 13.40 -21.10 15.93
CA GLY A 32 14.81 -20.76 15.72
C GLY A 32 15.12 -19.53 14.84
N ARG A 33 14.13 -18.90 14.17
CA ARG A 33 14.37 -17.62 13.46
C ARG A 33 13.87 -16.44 14.29
N LYS A 34 14.76 -15.55 14.71
CA LYS A 34 14.38 -14.23 15.24
C LYS A 34 13.68 -13.48 14.11
N TYR A 35 12.44 -13.03 14.32
CA TYR A 35 11.79 -12.13 13.37
C TYR A 35 12.65 -10.88 13.23
N GLN A 36 13.08 -10.59 12.01
CA GLN A 36 13.58 -9.25 11.71
C GLN A 36 12.33 -8.35 11.62
N GLU A 37 12.22 -7.43 12.56
CA GLU A 37 11.11 -6.48 12.59
C GLU A 37 11.26 -5.52 11.40
N PHE A 38 10.30 -5.56 10.47
CA PHE A 38 10.27 -4.61 9.36
C PHE A 38 9.80 -3.26 9.88
N ASN A 39 10.63 -2.23 9.71
CA ASN A 39 10.36 -0.88 10.17
C ASN A 39 10.12 0.12 9.03
N PHE A 40 10.32 -0.29 7.77
CA PHE A 40 10.00 0.49 6.58
C PHE A 40 9.20 -0.32 5.55
N ILE A 41 8.40 0.39 4.77
CA ILE A 41 7.71 -0.15 3.60
C ILE A 41 8.00 0.73 2.37
N VAL A 42 8.11 0.08 1.22
CA VAL A 42 8.03 0.73 -0.10
C VAL A 42 6.60 0.55 -0.59
N ALA A 43 5.95 1.64 -0.94
CA ALA A 43 4.54 1.61 -1.31
C ALA A 43 4.22 2.58 -2.45
N VAL A 44 3.22 2.22 -3.26
CA VAL A 44 2.62 3.11 -4.25
C VAL A 44 1.39 3.75 -3.62
N ARG A 45 1.40 5.08 -3.54
CA ARG A 45 0.23 5.83 -3.10
C ARG A 45 -0.88 5.73 -4.14
N ILE A 46 -2.08 5.42 -3.70
CA ILE A 46 -3.24 5.36 -4.60
C ILE A 46 -3.84 6.76 -4.64
N GLU A 47 -3.79 7.43 -5.80
CA GLU A 47 -4.36 8.77 -5.97
C GLU A 47 -5.76 8.79 -6.59
N ASN A 48 -6.21 7.68 -7.16
CA ASN A 48 -7.50 7.58 -7.83
C ASN A 48 -8.66 7.95 -6.87
N SER A 49 -9.27 9.13 -7.09
CA SER A 49 -10.32 9.70 -6.25
C SER A 49 -11.59 8.86 -6.26
N THR A 50 -11.94 8.27 -7.41
CA THR A 50 -13.08 7.36 -7.58
C THR A 50 -12.92 6.12 -6.69
N LEU A 51 -11.73 5.51 -6.67
CA LEU A 51 -11.43 4.36 -5.83
C LEU A 51 -11.46 4.74 -4.34
N LYS A 52 -10.83 5.86 -3.96
CA LYS A 52 -10.87 6.38 -2.58
C LYS A 52 -12.32 6.57 -2.11
N HIS A 53 -13.18 7.14 -2.96
CA HIS A 53 -14.60 7.34 -2.66
C HIS A 53 -15.37 6.04 -2.50
N ARG A 54 -15.14 5.06 -3.38
CA ARG A 54 -15.77 3.73 -3.30
C ARG A 54 -15.38 3.01 -2.01
N ILE A 55 -14.09 3.04 -1.64
CA ILE A 55 -13.61 2.46 -0.38
C ILE A 55 -14.22 3.20 0.81
N LYS A 56 -14.32 4.53 0.77
CA LYS A 56 -14.95 5.31 1.85
C LYS A 56 -16.42 4.90 2.05
N LYS A 57 -17.18 4.72 0.97
CA LYS A 57 -18.57 4.23 1.02
C LYS A 57 -18.65 2.84 1.67
N LEU A 58 -17.77 1.93 1.29
CA LEU A 58 -17.69 0.58 1.88
C LEU A 58 -17.41 0.67 3.40
N GLN A 59 -16.42 1.46 3.80
CA GLN A 59 -16.08 1.69 5.22
C GLN A 59 -17.26 2.26 6.02
N VAL A 60 -18.00 3.22 5.45
CA VAL A 60 -19.20 3.78 6.09
C VAL A 60 -20.29 2.72 6.26
N ALA A 61 -20.50 1.86 5.25
CA ALA A 61 -21.47 0.76 5.35
C ALA A 61 -21.08 -0.25 6.45
N ILE A 62 -19.80 -0.63 6.55
CA ILE A 62 -19.27 -1.50 7.61
C ILE A 62 -19.51 -0.87 8.99
N ALA A 63 -19.14 0.40 9.18
CA ALA A 63 -19.30 1.10 10.46
C ALA A 63 -20.77 1.28 10.88
N ARG A 64 -21.68 1.45 9.92
CA ARG A 64 -23.13 1.50 10.18
C ARG A 64 -23.65 0.15 10.67
N ARG A 65 -23.17 -0.95 10.07
CA ARG A 65 -23.58 -2.32 10.42
C ARG A 65 -22.98 -2.77 11.75
N ASN A 66 -21.73 -2.42 12.03
CA ASN A 66 -21.06 -2.73 13.29
C ASN A 66 -20.16 -1.57 13.74
N LYS A 67 -20.62 -0.82 14.74
CA LYS A 67 -19.91 0.34 15.28
C LYS A 67 -18.56 -0.01 15.93
N VAL A 68 -18.40 -1.25 16.42
CA VAL A 68 -17.16 -1.74 17.05
C VAL A 68 -16.01 -1.76 16.03
N LEU A 69 -16.31 -1.92 14.73
CA LEU A 69 -15.29 -1.96 13.69
C LEU A 69 -14.73 -0.58 13.33
N LYS A 70 -15.40 0.51 13.71
CA LYS A 70 -15.02 1.88 13.32
C LYS A 70 -13.55 2.25 13.64
N PRO A 71 -12.98 1.91 14.82
CA PRO A 71 -11.59 2.22 15.14
C PRO A 71 -10.57 1.45 14.27
N PHE A 72 -10.97 0.35 13.65
CA PHE A 72 -10.11 -0.49 12.81
C PHE A 72 -10.09 -0.03 11.34
N LEU A 73 -11.01 0.85 10.94
CA LEU A 73 -11.07 1.38 9.57
C LEU A 73 -10.00 2.45 9.37
N LYS A 74 -9.07 2.21 8.44
CA LYS A 74 -8.01 3.15 8.09
C LYS A 74 -8.53 4.32 7.28
N GLU A 75 -7.90 5.48 7.42
CA GLU A 75 -8.20 6.65 6.61
C GLU A 75 -7.90 6.39 5.12
N THR A 76 -8.82 6.78 4.25
CA THR A 76 -8.66 6.61 2.79
C THR A 76 -7.57 7.49 2.20
N GLY A 77 -7.12 8.54 2.91
CA GLY A 77 -5.97 9.35 2.53
C GLY A 77 -4.63 8.63 2.62
N LEU A 78 -4.57 7.55 3.42
CA LEU A 78 -3.41 6.71 3.62
C LEU A 78 -3.43 5.44 2.75
N LEU A 79 -4.32 5.39 1.75
CA LEU A 79 -4.46 4.23 0.89
C LEU A 79 -3.23 4.06 0.00
N HIS A 80 -2.64 2.86 0.06
CA HIS A 80 -1.44 2.51 -0.69
C HIS A 80 -1.41 1.02 -1.03
N ALA A 81 -0.69 0.67 -2.08
CA ALA A 81 -0.28 -0.71 -2.36
C ALA A 81 1.14 -0.92 -1.83
N THR A 82 1.33 -1.88 -0.92
CA THR A 82 2.67 -2.22 -0.41
C THR A 82 3.41 -3.06 -1.46
N LEU A 83 4.61 -2.64 -1.86
CA LEU A 83 5.47 -3.37 -2.79
C LEU A 83 6.53 -4.20 -2.06
N LEU A 84 7.15 -3.62 -1.02
CA LEU A 84 8.27 -4.23 -0.30
C LEU A 84 8.21 -3.85 1.18
N LYS A 85 8.59 -4.78 2.06
CA LYS A 85 8.86 -4.52 3.47
C LYS A 85 10.37 -4.66 3.71
N VAL A 86 10.97 -3.70 4.40
CA VAL A 86 12.42 -3.65 4.62
C VAL A 86 12.71 -3.37 6.09
N ALA A 87 13.74 -4.02 6.61
CA ALA A 87 14.28 -3.75 7.93
C ALA A 87 15.59 -2.97 7.75
N ILE A 88 15.62 -1.74 8.28
CA ILE A 88 16.76 -0.83 8.19
C ILE A 88 17.12 -0.44 9.62
N ASN A 89 18.29 -0.89 10.07
CA ASN A 89 18.69 -0.76 11.47
C ASN A 89 19.77 0.31 11.70
N ASP A 90 20.28 0.89 10.63
CA ASP A 90 21.40 1.83 10.64
C ASP A 90 21.23 2.90 9.55
N GLU A 91 21.86 4.05 9.77
CA GLU A 91 21.75 5.21 8.88
C GLU A 91 22.41 4.95 7.52
N GLU A 92 23.48 4.17 7.45
CA GLU A 92 24.15 3.86 6.17
C GLU A 92 23.21 3.07 5.25
N THR A 93 22.58 2.02 5.77
CA THR A 93 21.58 1.22 5.06
C THR A 93 20.37 2.06 4.68
N HIS A 94 19.94 2.99 5.53
CA HIS A 94 18.88 3.94 5.20
C HIS A 94 19.22 4.80 3.99
N GLN A 95 20.43 5.38 3.96
CA GLN A 95 20.89 6.20 2.83
C GLN A 95 21.04 5.39 1.55
N ARG A 96 21.58 4.16 1.63
CA ARG A 96 21.68 3.26 0.48
C ARG A 96 20.31 2.89 -0.07
N ALA A 97 19.34 2.56 0.79
CA ALA A 97 17.98 2.24 0.39
C ALA A 97 17.30 3.44 -0.29
N ARG A 98 17.48 4.65 0.26
CA ARG A 98 16.97 5.88 -0.35
C ARG A 98 17.55 6.12 -1.75
N LYS A 99 18.87 5.98 -1.89
CA LYS A 99 19.55 6.13 -3.19
C LYS A 99 19.08 5.09 -4.20
N ALA A 100 18.94 3.83 -3.79
CA ALA A 100 18.42 2.77 -4.64
C ALA A 100 17.00 3.07 -5.14
N LEU A 101 16.11 3.54 -4.26
CA LEU A 101 14.75 3.93 -4.65
C LEU A 101 14.73 5.11 -5.61
N GLN A 102 15.63 6.09 -5.43
CA GLN A 102 15.75 7.23 -6.35
C GLN A 102 16.23 6.80 -7.74
N ASN A 103 17.20 5.89 -7.80
CA ASN A 103 17.69 5.35 -9.07
C ASN A 103 16.59 4.56 -9.80
N VAL A 104 15.88 3.68 -9.09
CA VAL A 104 14.75 2.93 -9.66
C VAL A 104 13.68 3.89 -10.17
N LEU A 105 13.33 4.93 -9.41
CA LEU A 105 12.35 5.90 -9.86
C LEU A 105 12.79 6.61 -11.15
N PHE A 106 14.06 6.98 -11.25
CA PHE A 106 14.62 7.61 -12.45
C PHE A 106 14.54 6.68 -13.66
N GLU A 107 15.06 5.46 -13.55
CA GLU A 107 15.05 4.45 -14.63
C GLU A 107 13.62 4.08 -15.07
N VAL A 108 12.72 3.88 -14.10
CA VAL A 108 11.35 3.49 -14.37
C VAL A 108 10.53 4.66 -14.93
N SER A 109 10.85 5.91 -14.56
CA SER A 109 10.10 7.08 -15.03
C SER A 109 10.18 7.28 -16.54
N GLU A 110 11.33 7.04 -17.17
CA GLU A 110 11.44 7.22 -18.63
C GLU A 110 10.58 6.20 -19.40
N GLY A 111 10.55 4.94 -18.94
CA GLY A 111 9.74 3.89 -19.57
C GLY A 111 8.24 3.97 -19.23
N MET A 112 7.90 4.18 -17.96
CA MET A 112 6.49 4.20 -17.51
C MET A 112 5.74 5.48 -17.90
N LEU A 113 6.43 6.56 -18.29
CA LEU A 113 5.76 7.73 -18.86
C LEU A 113 5.16 7.44 -20.24
N GLN A 114 5.73 6.49 -20.99
CA GLN A 114 5.24 6.13 -22.33
C GLN A 114 4.12 5.09 -22.25
N ASP A 115 4.24 4.10 -21.35
CA ASP A 115 3.22 3.08 -21.12
C ASP A 115 3.03 2.83 -19.61
N PRO A 116 2.08 3.53 -18.96
CA PRO A 116 1.90 3.42 -17.51
C PRO A 116 1.27 2.08 -17.13
N LEU A 117 1.81 1.44 -16.09
CA LEU A 117 1.24 0.21 -15.52
C LEU A 117 -0.18 0.47 -15.01
N GLN A 118 -1.16 -0.23 -15.58
CA GLN A 118 -2.55 -0.16 -15.17
C GLN A 118 -2.88 -1.31 -14.22
N LEU A 119 -3.34 -0.98 -13.01
CA LEU A 119 -3.77 -1.96 -12.01
C LEU A 119 -5.29 -1.95 -11.90
N LEU A 120 -5.89 -3.14 -12.06
CA LEU A 120 -7.30 -3.38 -11.77
C LEU A 120 -7.43 -3.89 -10.33
N ILE A 121 -8.30 -3.26 -9.55
CA ILE A 121 -8.58 -3.64 -8.16
C ILE A 121 -10.01 -4.14 -8.05
N GLU A 122 -10.16 -5.42 -7.76
CA GLU A 122 -11.45 -6.11 -7.66
C GLU A 122 -11.46 -7.08 -6.46
N GLY A 123 -12.66 -7.26 -5.89
CA GLY A 123 -12.87 -8.13 -4.73
C GLY A 123 -12.46 -7.52 -3.38
N VAL A 124 -12.75 -8.27 -2.32
CA VAL A 124 -12.38 -7.97 -0.93
C VAL A 124 -11.98 -9.29 -0.28
N SER A 125 -10.85 -9.32 0.42
CA SER A 125 -10.37 -10.49 1.14
C SER A 125 -9.83 -10.07 2.52
N THR A 126 -9.50 -11.06 3.35
CA THR A 126 -8.91 -10.87 4.67
C THR A 126 -7.60 -11.63 4.78
N PHE A 127 -6.66 -11.08 5.55
CA PHE A 127 -5.42 -11.78 5.92
C PHE A 127 -5.55 -12.24 7.37
N ASN A 128 -4.98 -13.41 7.69
CA ASN A 128 -4.89 -13.97 9.05
C ASN A 128 -6.21 -14.36 9.74
N ASN A 129 -7.31 -14.42 8.99
CA ASN A 129 -8.47 -15.20 9.43
C ASN A 129 -8.25 -16.63 8.94
N ASN A 130 -7.98 -17.57 9.86
CA ASN A 130 -7.80 -18.99 9.55
C ASN A 130 -9.11 -19.71 9.15
N GLU A 131 -10.12 -18.96 8.69
CA GLU A 131 -11.40 -19.50 8.27
C GLU A 131 -11.43 -19.67 6.75
N THR A 132 -11.00 -20.88 6.36
CA THR A 132 -11.62 -21.76 5.35
C THR A 132 -11.80 -21.29 3.89
N LYS A 133 -11.17 -22.08 3.00
CA LYS A 133 -11.68 -22.66 1.75
C LYS A 133 -12.75 -21.82 0.99
N CYS A 134 -12.31 -21.12 -0.05
CA CYS A 134 -13.13 -20.96 -1.26
C CYS A 134 -13.04 -22.22 -2.10
#